data_AF-A0A1B1ZYK5-F1
#
_entry.id   AF-A0A1B1ZYK5-F1
#
_cell.length_a   1.000
_cell.length_b   1.000
_cell.length_c   1.000
_cell.angle_alpha   90.00
_cell.angle_beta   90.00
_cell.angle_gamma   90.00
#
_symmetry.space_group_name_H-M   'P 1'
#
loop_
_entity.id
_entity.type
_entity.pdbx_description
1 polymer ?
#
loop_
_entity_poly.entity_id
_entity_poly.type
_entity_poly.pdbx_seq_one_letter_code
_entity_poly.pdbx_strand_id
1 'polypeptide(L)'
;MQVGEQLRQVLRQLDATTRQSDETAGHVAEIADILGRISPRLDDVEQAVAALGGAVEAAATGAGDAEDEALSLTPALRWSQLDRGDKHAAWDALAGFVSEVLNNDYQLTRLELPDCWPVHPRAVRELAWLRTLYISSSAPGTRPELVAEWHVRWLPAAVTNLAIAIDRRECAPGKHRVTEEERRRYDDTVNEAGSDGRQPPALTIERGANRPRYFPDRFPPLRGHDSSYGARPTRVALLDAETPAPPSRPEDWWEYFLDARMADIGEDHAST
;
A
#
# COMPACT_ATOMS: atom_id res chain seq x y z
N MET A 1 -90.11 6.57 32.31
CA MET A 1 -89.29 5.95 31.24
C MET A 1 -87.87 6.52 31.14
N GLN A 2 -87.66 7.83 31.31
CA GLN A 2 -86.38 8.52 31.09
C GLN A 2 -85.21 8.05 32.00
N VAL A 3 -85.47 7.78 33.28
CA VAL A 3 -84.45 7.30 34.25
C VAL A 3 -83.88 5.93 33.88
N GLY A 4 -84.72 5.03 33.34
CA GLY A 4 -84.29 3.69 32.92
C GLY A 4 -83.45 3.69 31.64
N GLU A 5 -83.60 4.71 30.79
CA GLU A 5 -82.74 4.89 29.61
C GLU A 5 -81.38 5.48 30.02
N GLN A 6 -81.37 6.46 30.93
CA GLN A 6 -80.14 7.03 31.48
C GLN A 6 -79.29 5.96 32.19
N LEU A 7 -79.91 5.06 32.97
CA LEU A 7 -79.19 3.98 33.64
C LEU A 7 -78.55 3.01 32.62
N ARG A 8 -79.26 2.66 31.54
CA ARG A 8 -78.73 1.81 30.45
C ARG A 8 -77.64 2.51 29.64
N GLN A 9 -77.68 3.83 29.53
CA GLN A 9 -76.62 4.62 28.89
C GLN A 9 -75.35 4.63 29.76
N VAL A 10 -75.48 4.84 31.07
CA VAL A 10 -74.35 4.82 32.02
C VAL A 10 -73.70 3.45 32.07
N LEU A 11 -74.47 2.35 32.10
CA LEU A 11 -73.93 0.99 32.06
C LEU A 11 -73.13 0.72 30.78
N ARG A 12 -73.63 1.17 29.61
CA ARG A 12 -72.92 1.05 28.34
C ARG A 12 -71.62 1.86 28.31
N GLN A 13 -71.63 3.05 28.92
CA GLN A 13 -70.42 3.87 29.05
C GLN A 13 -69.40 3.22 29.99
N LEU A 14 -69.85 2.63 31.10
CA LEU A 14 -68.99 1.91 32.03
C LEU A 14 -68.32 0.71 31.35
N ASP A 15 -69.09 -0.12 30.64
CA ASP A 15 -68.55 -1.26 29.87
C ASP A 15 -67.57 -0.84 28.77
N ALA A 16 -67.78 0.33 28.16
CA ALA A 16 -66.86 0.90 27.19
C ALA A 16 -65.56 1.36 27.86
N THR A 17 -65.65 2.05 28.99
CA THR A 17 -64.48 2.50 29.76
C THR A 17 -63.68 1.34 30.35
N THR A 18 -64.34 0.26 30.79
CA THR A 18 -63.68 -0.95 31.28
C THR A 18 -62.91 -1.63 30.16
N ARG A 19 -63.51 -1.80 28.97
CA ARG A 19 -62.80 -2.34 27.80
C ARG A 19 -61.61 -1.47 27.38
N GLN A 20 -61.78 -0.15 27.38
CA GLN A 20 -60.69 0.77 27.08
C GLN A 20 -59.57 0.67 28.13
N SER A 21 -59.90 0.50 29.41
CA SER A 21 -58.93 0.26 30.48
C SER A 21 -58.15 -1.04 30.25
N ASP A 22 -58.84 -2.12 29.90
CA ASP A 22 -58.21 -3.42 29.62
C ASP A 22 -57.28 -3.35 28.40
N GLU A 23 -57.68 -2.64 27.34
CA GLU A 23 -56.84 -2.38 26.16
C GLU A 23 -55.59 -1.58 26.53
N THR A 24 -55.74 -0.51 27.32
CA THR A 24 -54.58 0.28 27.78
C THR A 24 -53.64 -0.52 28.67
N ALA A 25 -54.17 -1.39 29.54
CA ALA A 25 -53.35 -2.29 30.34
C ALA A 25 -52.57 -3.28 29.47
N GLY A 26 -53.19 -3.79 28.40
CA GLY A 26 -52.54 -4.62 27.40
C GLY A 26 -51.38 -3.91 26.69
N HIS A 27 -51.59 -2.68 26.21
CA HIS A 27 -50.53 -1.89 25.57
C HIS A 27 -49.38 -1.56 26.53
N VAL A 28 -49.67 -1.25 27.80
CA VAL A 28 -48.64 -0.99 28.81
C VAL A 28 -47.80 -2.25 29.07
N ALA A 29 -48.42 -3.43 29.13
CA ALA A 29 -47.70 -4.68 29.29
C ALA A 29 -46.81 -5.00 28.07
N GLU A 30 -47.30 -4.73 26.85
CA GLU A 30 -46.51 -4.91 25.62
C GLU A 30 -45.31 -3.97 25.56
N ILE A 31 -45.50 -2.69 25.92
CA ILE A 31 -44.40 -1.71 25.99
C ILE A 31 -43.38 -2.13 27.06
N ALA A 32 -43.83 -2.59 28.22
CA ALA A 32 -42.94 -3.06 29.28
C ALA A 32 -42.11 -4.27 28.83
N ASP A 33 -42.69 -5.19 28.07
CA ASP A 33 -41.97 -6.33 27.51
C ASP A 33 -40.96 -5.91 26.43
N ILE A 34 -41.34 -5.00 25.53
CA ILE A 34 -40.42 -4.42 24.53
C ILE A 34 -39.24 -3.71 25.22
N LEU A 35 -39.49 -2.92 26.26
CA LEU A 35 -38.46 -2.27 27.06
C LEU A 35 -37.55 -3.31 27.74
N GLY A 36 -38.13 -4.39 28.28
CA GLY A 36 -37.38 -5.50 28.85
C GLY A 36 -36.45 -6.20 27.85
N ARG A 37 -36.81 -6.24 26.56
CA ARG A 37 -35.95 -6.78 25.49
C ARG A 37 -34.91 -5.79 24.98
N ILE A 38 -35.17 -4.50 25.04
CA ILE A 38 -34.27 -3.44 24.55
C ILE A 38 -33.20 -3.09 25.58
N SER A 39 -33.52 -3.10 26.89
CA SER A 39 -32.57 -2.73 27.95
C SER A 39 -31.25 -3.51 27.87
N PRO A 40 -31.24 -4.86 27.77
CA PRO A 40 -29.99 -5.61 27.70
C PRO A 40 -29.16 -5.29 26.44
N ARG A 41 -29.82 -4.94 25.33
CA ARG A 41 -29.13 -4.56 24.09
C ARG A 41 -28.47 -3.19 24.20
N LEU A 42 -29.05 -2.28 24.98
CA LEU A 42 -28.42 -1.00 25.28
C LEU A 42 -27.21 -1.21 26.20
N ASP A 43 -27.32 -2.08 27.20
CA ASP A 43 -26.19 -2.46 28.05
C ASP A 43 -25.04 -3.09 27.22
N ASP A 44 -25.37 -3.99 26.29
CA ASP A 44 -24.39 -4.60 25.36
C ASP A 44 -23.70 -3.54 24.47
N VAL A 45 -24.46 -2.56 23.98
CA VAL A 45 -23.92 -1.45 23.17
C VAL A 45 -23.04 -0.55 24.01
N GLU A 46 -23.44 -0.20 25.23
CA GLU A 46 -22.62 0.59 26.16
C GLU A 46 -21.31 -0.14 26.48
N GLN A 47 -21.37 -1.45 26.73
CA GLN A 47 -20.19 -2.26 26.98
C GLN A 47 -19.28 -2.37 25.75
N ALA A 48 -19.85 -2.49 24.55
CA ALA A 48 -19.09 -2.49 23.30
C ALA A 48 -18.45 -1.13 23.01
N VAL A 49 -19.14 -0.02 23.29
CA VAL A 49 -18.59 1.34 23.17
C VAL A 49 -17.48 1.57 24.19
N ALA A 50 -17.65 1.11 25.43
CA ALA A 50 -16.59 1.18 26.44
C ALA A 50 -15.37 0.33 26.07
N ALA A 51 -15.59 -0.87 25.52
CA ALA A 51 -14.51 -1.74 25.03
C ALA A 51 -13.79 -1.11 23.82
N LEU A 52 -14.55 -0.48 22.90
CA LEU A 52 -13.97 0.26 21.78
C LEU A 52 -13.18 1.48 22.26
N GLY A 53 -13.71 2.23 23.23
CA GLY A 53 -13.02 3.35 23.87
C GLY A 53 -11.70 2.90 24.50
N GLY A 54 -11.72 1.80 25.27
CA GLY A 54 -10.52 1.21 25.85
C GLY A 54 -9.53 0.69 24.80
N ALA A 55 -10.00 0.12 23.69
CA ALA A 55 -9.14 -0.31 22.58
C ALA A 55 -8.51 0.88 21.83
N VAL A 56 -9.27 1.97 21.66
CA VAL A 56 -8.77 3.22 21.05
C VAL A 56 -7.76 3.90 21.98
N GLU A 57 -8.04 3.97 23.28
CA GLU A 57 -7.10 4.49 24.27
C GLU A 57 -5.86 3.60 24.40
N ALA A 58 -6.00 2.27 24.36
CA ALA A 58 -4.87 1.35 24.32
C ALA A 58 -4.04 1.51 23.04
N ALA A 59 -4.68 1.74 21.88
CA ALA A 59 -3.98 2.07 20.64
C ALA A 59 -3.29 3.44 20.71
N ALA A 60 -3.89 4.42 21.40
CA ALA A 60 -3.33 5.75 21.58
C ALA A 60 -2.22 5.81 22.64
N THR A 61 -2.27 4.95 23.66
CA THR A 61 -1.26 4.86 24.74
C THR A 61 -0.16 3.86 24.44
N GLY A 62 -0.43 2.84 23.62
CA GLY A 62 0.59 2.00 22.98
C GLY A 62 1.45 2.75 21.95
N ALA A 63 1.05 3.98 21.60
CA ALA A 63 1.88 4.93 20.85
C ALA A 63 2.78 5.80 21.76
N GLY A 64 2.78 5.56 23.08
CA GLY A 64 3.41 6.44 24.07
C GLY A 64 4.82 6.05 24.55
N ASP A 65 5.28 4.81 24.33
CA ASP A 65 6.59 4.33 24.80
C ASP A 65 7.39 3.62 23.69
N ALA A 66 7.36 4.19 22.49
CA ALA A 66 8.24 3.82 21.38
C ALA A 66 8.68 5.08 20.64
N GLU A 67 9.60 5.84 21.25
CA GLU A 67 10.28 6.97 20.59
C GLU A 67 11.14 6.55 19.37
N ASP A 68 11.00 5.31 18.87
CA ASP A 68 11.78 4.76 17.75
C ASP A 68 10.98 3.87 16.78
N GLU A 69 9.65 3.78 16.89
CA GLU A 69 8.86 2.90 15.99
C GLU A 69 7.82 3.65 15.17
N ALA A 70 8.17 3.81 13.90
CA ALA A 70 7.31 4.03 12.76
C ALA A 70 6.52 5.35 12.77
N LEU A 71 6.93 6.24 11.86
CA LEU A 71 6.00 7.10 11.13
C LEU A 71 4.72 6.30 10.81
N SER A 72 3.68 6.47 11.62
CA SER A 72 2.35 5.93 11.38
C SER A 72 1.75 6.72 10.23
N LEU A 73 2.21 6.40 9.04
CA LEU A 73 1.71 6.92 7.79
C LEU A 73 0.97 5.77 7.12
N THR A 74 -0.35 5.71 7.29
CA THR A 74 -1.19 5.30 6.16
C THR A 74 -2.58 5.91 6.19
N PRO A 75 -3.09 6.32 5.01
CA PRO A 75 -3.12 5.56 3.76
C PRO A 75 -2.30 6.19 2.59
N ALA A 76 -1.45 5.41 1.93
CA ALA A 76 -0.55 5.73 0.80
C ALA A 76 0.27 7.02 0.96
N LEU A 77 1.54 6.91 1.42
CA LEU A 77 2.47 8.02 1.67
C LEU A 77 2.14 9.23 0.79
N ARG A 78 1.66 10.30 1.42
CA ARG A 78 1.57 11.61 0.77
C ARG A 78 2.99 12.14 0.64
N TRP A 79 3.78 11.45 -0.19
CA TRP A 79 5.21 11.62 -0.35
C TRP A 79 5.57 13.06 -0.68
N SER A 80 4.71 13.72 -1.45
CA SER A 80 4.82 15.13 -1.81
C SER A 80 4.53 16.11 -0.66
N GLN A 81 3.96 15.65 0.45
CA GLN A 81 3.58 16.43 1.63
C GLN A 81 4.53 16.18 2.81
N LEU A 82 5.44 15.21 2.70
CA LEU A 82 6.48 15.00 3.69
C LEU A 82 7.43 16.18 3.69
N ASP A 83 7.78 16.65 4.89
CA ASP A 83 8.86 17.60 5.04
C ASP A 83 10.22 16.92 4.77
N ARG A 84 11.29 17.71 4.81
CA ARG A 84 12.62 17.20 4.51
C ARG A 84 13.05 16.08 5.47
N GLY A 85 12.83 16.25 6.77
CA GLY A 85 13.24 15.27 7.79
C GLY A 85 12.46 13.98 7.63
N ASP A 86 11.15 14.10 7.45
CA ASP A 86 10.25 12.97 7.21
C ASP A 86 10.59 12.23 5.91
N LYS A 87 11.02 12.94 4.86
CA LYS A 87 11.51 12.31 3.62
C LYS A 87 12.78 11.50 3.87
N HIS A 88 13.72 11.98 4.68
CA HIS A 88 14.92 11.20 5.02
C HIS A 88 14.52 9.88 5.70
N ALA A 89 13.68 9.95 6.73
CA ALA A 89 13.23 8.78 7.46
C ALA A 89 12.39 7.84 6.58
N ALA A 90 11.54 8.37 5.71
CA ALA A 90 10.74 7.57 4.79
C ALA A 90 11.60 6.81 3.76
N TRP A 91 12.63 7.45 3.21
CA TRP A 91 13.59 6.78 2.32
C TRP A 91 14.37 5.68 3.05
N ASP A 92 14.87 5.95 4.26
CA ASP A 92 15.62 4.96 5.04
C ASP A 92 14.74 3.76 5.42
N ALA A 93 13.51 4.02 5.88
CA ALA A 93 12.53 2.97 6.19
C ALA A 93 12.12 2.15 4.97
N LEU A 94 12.07 2.77 3.78
CA LEU A 94 11.79 2.08 2.52
C LEU A 94 12.96 1.20 2.08
N ALA A 95 14.20 1.70 2.18
CA ALA A 95 15.40 0.91 1.88
C ALA A 95 15.54 -0.30 2.80
N GLY A 96 15.31 -0.12 4.11
CA GLY A 96 15.29 -1.22 5.08
C GLY A 96 14.26 -2.27 4.70
N PHE A 97 13.02 -1.87 4.44
CA PHE A 97 11.96 -2.79 3.99
C PHE A 97 12.32 -3.57 2.72
N VAL A 98 12.87 -2.88 1.70
CA VAL A 98 13.26 -3.54 0.45
C VAL A 98 14.40 -4.54 0.68
N SER A 99 15.41 -4.16 1.46
CA SER A 99 16.56 -5.00 1.76
C SER A 99 16.19 -6.22 2.61
N GLU A 100 15.50 -6.00 3.72
CA GLU A 100 15.24 -7.03 4.73
C GLU A 100 14.06 -7.93 4.35
N VAL A 101 12.98 -7.35 3.86
CA VAL A 101 11.78 -8.13 3.53
C VAL A 101 11.89 -8.62 2.10
N LEU A 102 11.93 -7.72 1.12
CA LEU A 102 11.79 -8.13 -0.29
C LEU A 102 13.03 -8.88 -0.82
N ASN A 103 14.24 -8.44 -0.46
CA ASN A 103 15.47 -9.09 -0.92
C ASN A 103 15.87 -10.28 -0.03
N ASN A 104 15.86 -10.14 1.30
CA ASN A 104 16.32 -11.21 2.18
C ASN A 104 15.25 -12.30 2.41
N ASP A 105 14.03 -11.94 2.80
CA ASP A 105 12.99 -12.94 3.11
C ASP A 105 12.33 -13.53 1.85
N TYR A 106 11.99 -12.68 0.87
CA TYR A 106 11.27 -13.07 -0.35
C TYR A 106 12.17 -13.35 -1.55
N GLN A 107 13.45 -12.98 -1.48
CA GLN A 107 14.44 -13.23 -2.54
C GLN A 107 13.98 -12.80 -3.94
N LEU A 108 13.29 -11.65 -4.02
CA LEU A 108 12.83 -11.13 -5.32
C LEU A 108 13.99 -11.03 -6.30
N THR A 109 13.77 -11.49 -7.52
CA THR A 109 14.76 -11.43 -8.59
C THR A 109 14.93 -10.00 -9.11
N ARG A 110 16.05 -9.72 -9.77
CA ARG A 110 16.27 -8.43 -10.47
C ARG A 110 15.26 -8.14 -11.59
N LEU A 111 14.46 -9.12 -12.02
CA LEU A 111 13.34 -8.91 -12.95
C LEU A 111 12.04 -8.48 -12.24
N GLU A 112 11.86 -8.89 -10.99
CA GLU A 112 10.72 -8.55 -10.15
C GLU A 112 10.94 -7.21 -9.45
N LEU A 113 12.17 -6.96 -9.01
CA LEU A 113 12.62 -5.71 -8.45
C LEU A 113 13.86 -5.21 -9.23
N PRO A 114 13.67 -4.43 -10.31
CA PRO A 114 14.78 -3.86 -11.07
C PRO A 114 15.63 -2.90 -10.25
N ASP A 115 16.93 -2.89 -10.49
CA ASP A 115 17.93 -2.09 -9.75
C ASP A 115 17.59 -0.59 -9.68
N CYS A 116 16.93 -0.09 -10.72
CA CYS A 116 16.52 1.30 -10.88
C CYS A 116 15.27 1.69 -10.11
N TRP A 117 14.61 0.78 -9.40
CA TRP A 117 13.34 1.07 -8.73
C TRP A 117 13.33 2.41 -7.96
N PRO A 118 14.42 2.88 -7.31
CA PRO A 118 14.39 4.13 -6.57
C PRO A 118 14.19 5.36 -7.47
N VAL A 119 14.69 5.34 -8.71
CA VAL A 119 14.56 6.47 -9.63
C VAL A 119 13.22 6.51 -10.36
N HIS A 120 12.37 5.48 -10.20
CA HIS A 120 11.03 5.43 -10.78
C HIS A 120 9.97 5.84 -9.74
N PRO A 121 9.40 7.07 -9.79
CA PRO A 121 8.50 7.55 -8.74
C PRO A 121 7.24 6.70 -8.54
N ARG A 122 6.78 6.01 -9.59
CA ARG A 122 5.65 5.07 -9.49
C ARG A 122 6.05 3.80 -8.73
N ALA A 123 7.25 3.28 -8.96
CA ALA A 123 7.76 2.12 -8.24
C ALA A 123 8.00 2.42 -6.76
N VAL A 124 8.58 3.60 -6.45
CA VAL A 124 8.74 4.09 -5.07
C VAL A 124 7.40 4.14 -4.35
N ARG A 125 6.36 4.72 -4.97
CA ARG A 125 5.01 4.77 -4.38
C ARG A 125 4.40 3.40 -4.15
N GLU A 126 4.57 2.49 -5.11
CA GLU A 126 4.08 1.10 -4.98
C GLU A 126 4.75 0.38 -3.81
N LEU A 127 6.08 0.47 -3.71
CA LEU A 127 6.85 -0.15 -2.61
C LEU A 127 6.54 0.48 -1.26
N ALA A 128 6.37 1.80 -1.22
CA ALA A 128 5.99 2.52 -0.01
C ALA A 128 4.59 2.09 0.48
N TRP A 129 3.65 1.87 -0.45
CA TRP A 129 2.34 1.32 -0.11
C TRP A 129 2.42 -0.14 0.34
N LEU A 130 3.19 -0.97 -0.37
CA LEU A 130 3.41 -2.37 -0.01
C LEU A 130 4.01 -2.50 1.38
N ARG A 131 4.98 -1.65 1.75
CA ARG A 131 5.58 -1.61 3.09
C ARG A 131 4.51 -1.42 4.17
N THR A 132 3.53 -0.56 3.94
CA THR A 132 2.47 -0.40 4.93
C THR A 132 1.60 -1.64 5.04
N LEU A 133 1.22 -2.22 3.92
CA LEU A 133 0.43 -3.46 3.93
C LEU A 133 1.19 -4.57 4.66
N TYR A 134 2.50 -4.64 4.50
CA TYR A 134 3.36 -5.55 5.25
C TYR A 134 3.26 -5.31 6.76
N ILE A 135 3.49 -4.08 7.24
CA ILE A 135 3.42 -3.74 8.67
C ILE A 135 2.04 -4.08 9.25
N SER A 136 0.96 -3.77 8.52
CA SER A 136 -0.39 -4.11 8.95
C SER A 136 -0.65 -5.62 8.97
N SER A 137 0.02 -6.39 8.11
CA SER A 137 -0.09 -7.85 8.07
C SER A 137 0.79 -8.57 9.08
N SER A 138 1.85 -7.93 9.57
CA SER A 138 2.86 -8.53 10.46
C SER A 138 2.76 -8.06 11.91
N ALA A 139 1.88 -7.11 12.22
CA ALA A 139 1.71 -6.58 13.57
C ALA A 139 1.23 -7.67 14.56
N PRO A 140 1.63 -7.61 15.85
CA PRO A 140 1.12 -8.51 16.88
C PRO A 140 -0.41 -8.48 16.96
N GLY A 141 -1.05 -9.65 17.06
CA GLY A 141 -2.51 -9.76 17.11
C GLY A 141 -3.22 -9.58 15.76
N THR A 142 -2.48 -9.48 14.66
CA THR A 142 -3.05 -9.42 13.32
C THR A 142 -3.92 -10.64 13.02
N ARG A 143 -5.09 -10.39 12.42
CA ARG A 143 -6.02 -11.45 12.00
C ARG A 143 -5.38 -12.33 10.91
N PRO A 144 -5.44 -13.67 11.00
CA PRO A 144 -4.78 -14.58 10.05
C PRO A 144 -5.11 -14.32 8.58
N GLU A 145 -6.31 -13.84 8.29
CA GLU A 145 -6.74 -13.44 6.95
C GLU A 145 -5.89 -12.32 6.36
N LEU A 146 -5.41 -11.34 7.14
CA LEU A 146 -4.55 -10.28 6.62
C LEU A 146 -3.14 -10.81 6.30
N VAL A 147 -2.65 -11.78 7.08
CA VAL A 147 -1.41 -12.51 6.78
C VAL A 147 -1.57 -13.28 5.46
N ALA A 148 -2.70 -13.96 5.28
CA ALA A 148 -2.98 -14.67 4.03
C ALA A 148 -3.05 -13.70 2.83
N GLU A 149 -3.76 -12.57 2.99
CA GLU A 149 -3.91 -11.55 1.95
C GLU A 149 -2.57 -10.95 1.51
N TRP A 150 -1.63 -10.77 2.44
CA TRP A 150 -0.27 -10.37 2.12
C TRP A 150 0.39 -11.33 1.11
N HIS A 151 0.37 -12.63 1.40
CA HIS A 151 1.04 -13.65 0.59
C HIS A 151 0.33 -13.93 -0.74
N VAL A 152 -1.01 -13.94 -0.77
CA VAL A 152 -1.76 -14.39 -1.95
C VAL A 152 -2.20 -13.25 -2.86
N ARG A 153 -2.27 -12.01 -2.35
CA ARG A 153 -2.83 -10.88 -3.10
C ARG A 153 -1.88 -9.69 -3.16
N TRP A 154 -1.44 -9.15 -2.02
CA TRP A 154 -0.77 -7.85 -2.00
C TRP A 154 0.65 -7.89 -2.56
N LEU A 155 1.51 -8.80 -2.09
CA LEU A 155 2.86 -8.93 -2.61
C LEU A 155 2.87 -9.30 -4.11
N PRO A 156 2.12 -10.32 -4.58
CA PRO A 156 2.06 -10.65 -6.01
C PRO A 156 1.54 -9.50 -6.89
N ALA A 157 0.54 -8.75 -6.42
CA ALA A 157 0.01 -7.59 -7.14
C ALA A 157 1.06 -6.47 -7.25
N ALA A 158 1.78 -6.17 -6.16
CA ALA A 158 2.82 -5.14 -6.18
C ALA A 158 3.97 -5.51 -7.13
N VAL A 159 4.42 -6.77 -7.13
CA VAL A 159 5.43 -7.26 -8.09
C VAL A 159 4.96 -7.08 -9.54
N THR A 160 3.69 -7.37 -9.81
CA THR A 160 3.08 -7.13 -11.13
C THR A 160 3.06 -5.64 -11.48
N ASN A 161 2.71 -4.78 -10.53
CA ASN A 161 2.66 -3.33 -10.72
C ASN A 161 4.04 -2.71 -10.94
N LEU A 162 5.10 -3.25 -10.31
CA LEU A 162 6.49 -2.84 -10.54
C LEU A 162 6.92 -3.10 -11.98
N ALA A 163 6.56 -4.26 -12.54
CA ALA A 163 6.84 -4.57 -13.93
C ALA A 163 6.12 -3.65 -14.94
N ILE A 164 5.01 -3.03 -14.54
CA ILE A 164 4.29 -2.02 -15.34
C ILE A 164 4.89 -0.62 -15.12
N ALA A 165 5.37 -0.33 -13.91
CA ALA A 165 5.95 0.96 -13.55
C ALA A 165 7.33 1.19 -14.19
N ILE A 166 8.03 0.11 -14.52
CA ILE A 166 9.41 0.10 -15.03
C ILE A 166 9.41 -0.66 -16.37
N ASP A 167 9.52 0.05 -17.49
CA ASP A 167 9.53 -0.59 -18.81
C ASP A 167 10.80 -1.42 -18.99
N ARG A 168 10.65 -2.75 -18.95
CA ARG A 168 11.75 -3.72 -19.09
C ARG A 168 12.58 -3.57 -20.37
N ARG A 169 12.05 -2.91 -21.41
CA ARG A 169 12.79 -2.62 -22.65
C ARG A 169 13.84 -1.53 -22.46
N GLU A 170 13.54 -0.56 -21.62
CA GLU A 170 14.39 0.58 -21.32
C GLU A 170 15.22 0.34 -20.05
N CYS A 171 14.70 -0.54 -19.19
CA CYS A 171 15.09 -0.66 -17.80
C CYS A 171 15.47 -2.10 -17.40
N ALA A 172 16.27 -2.79 -18.23
CA ALA A 172 16.73 -4.13 -17.89
C ALA A 172 17.80 -4.12 -16.77
N PRO A 173 17.94 -5.21 -15.98
CA PRO A 173 18.99 -5.33 -14.97
C PRO A 173 20.38 -5.02 -15.55
N GLY A 174 21.17 -4.18 -14.86
CA GLY A 174 22.50 -3.77 -15.31
C GLY A 174 22.55 -2.88 -16.57
N LYS A 175 21.41 -2.57 -17.23
CA LYS A 175 21.34 -1.66 -18.38
C LYS A 175 21.01 -0.21 -18.01
N HIS A 176 20.78 0.05 -16.73
CA HIS A 176 20.53 1.39 -16.26
C HIS A 176 21.84 2.18 -16.18
N ARG A 177 21.86 3.34 -16.83
CA ARG A 177 23.03 4.23 -16.99
C ARG A 177 24.02 3.78 -18.05
N VAL A 178 23.50 3.62 -19.26
CA VAL A 178 24.24 4.04 -20.45
C VAL A 178 23.52 5.24 -21.04
N THR A 179 24.23 6.34 -21.29
CA THR A 179 23.74 7.41 -22.17
C THR A 179 23.25 6.81 -23.48
N GLU A 180 22.38 7.49 -24.23
CA GLU A 180 21.91 7.00 -25.54
C GLU A 180 23.08 6.53 -26.43
N GLU A 181 24.23 7.21 -26.37
CA GLU A 181 25.45 6.82 -27.06
C GLU A 181 26.09 5.54 -26.51
N GLU A 182 26.18 5.39 -25.18
CA GLU A 182 26.74 4.17 -24.61
C GLU A 182 25.77 2.97 -24.77
N ARG A 183 24.46 3.22 -24.86
CA ARG A 183 23.44 2.21 -25.14
C ARG A 183 23.59 1.71 -26.56
N ARG A 184 23.74 2.64 -27.52
CA ARG A 184 24.07 2.31 -28.91
C ARG A 184 25.35 1.50 -29.00
N ARG A 185 26.43 1.90 -28.32
CA ARG A 185 27.68 1.11 -28.30
C ARG A 185 27.50 -0.28 -27.70
N TYR A 186 26.70 -0.43 -26.65
CA TYR A 186 26.40 -1.74 -26.08
C TYR A 186 25.58 -2.60 -27.06
N ASP A 187 24.54 -2.04 -27.66
CA ASP A 187 23.70 -2.76 -28.63
C ASP A 187 24.50 -3.13 -29.89
N ASP A 188 25.40 -2.26 -30.36
CA ASP A 188 26.33 -2.52 -31.45
C ASP A 188 27.26 -3.68 -31.11
N THR A 189 27.86 -3.69 -29.91
CA THR A 189 28.74 -4.78 -29.46
C THR A 189 28.01 -6.10 -29.23
N VAL A 190 26.75 -6.08 -28.79
CA VAL A 190 25.91 -7.28 -28.70
C VAL A 190 25.55 -7.81 -30.09
N ASN A 191 25.22 -6.93 -31.04
CA ASN A 191 24.93 -7.31 -32.41
C ASN A 191 26.17 -7.90 -33.10
N GLU A 192 27.35 -7.32 -32.89
CA GLU A 192 28.63 -7.84 -33.38
C GLU A 192 28.99 -9.19 -32.73
N ALA A 193 28.77 -9.35 -31.43
CA ALA A 193 28.97 -10.63 -30.75
C ALA A 193 28.03 -11.72 -31.30
N GLY A 194 26.77 -11.37 -31.56
CA GLY A 194 25.79 -12.25 -32.18
C GLY A 194 26.15 -12.65 -33.62
N SER A 195 26.70 -11.74 -34.42
CA SER A 195 27.17 -12.05 -35.78
C SER A 195 28.43 -12.93 -35.78
N ASP A 196 29.28 -12.80 -34.76
CA ASP A 196 30.55 -13.53 -34.62
C ASP A 196 30.41 -14.85 -33.85
N GLY A 197 29.20 -15.20 -33.37
CA GLY A 197 28.97 -16.37 -32.52
C GLY A 197 29.66 -16.29 -31.16
N ARG A 198 29.99 -15.09 -30.69
CA ARG A 198 30.61 -14.83 -29.38
C ARG A 198 29.53 -14.56 -28.34
N GLN A 199 29.85 -14.87 -27.08
CA GLN A 199 28.96 -14.58 -25.96
C GLN A 199 28.88 -13.06 -25.76
N PRO A 200 27.67 -12.49 -25.58
CA PRO A 200 27.52 -11.05 -25.40
C PRO A 200 28.27 -10.56 -24.15
N PRO A 201 28.76 -9.31 -24.16
CA PRO A 201 29.48 -8.74 -23.02
C PRO A 201 28.60 -8.76 -21.76
N ALA A 202 29.20 -9.18 -20.64
CA ALA A 202 28.53 -9.23 -19.35
C ALA A 202 28.08 -7.82 -18.93
N LEU A 203 26.85 -7.72 -18.42
CA LEU A 203 26.19 -6.47 -18.02
C LEU A 203 26.86 -5.74 -16.84
N THR A 204 27.96 -6.28 -16.31
CA THR A 204 28.57 -5.85 -15.05
C THR A 204 30.00 -5.34 -15.28
N ILE A 205 30.14 -4.09 -15.72
CA ILE A 205 31.37 -3.31 -15.45
C ILE A 205 30.95 -2.07 -14.65
N GLU A 206 30.33 -2.30 -13.48
CA GLU A 206 29.64 -1.29 -12.68
C GLU A 206 30.55 -0.45 -11.74
N ARG A 207 31.88 -0.51 -11.87
CA ARG A 207 32.82 0.16 -10.92
C ARG A 207 33.84 1.08 -11.59
N GLY A 208 33.41 2.02 -12.44
CA GLY A 208 34.28 2.96 -13.16
C GLY A 208 34.08 4.43 -12.77
N ALA A 209 35.18 5.17 -12.60
CA ALA A 209 35.22 6.60 -12.22
C ALA A 209 34.63 7.59 -13.24
N ASN A 210 34.14 7.13 -14.40
CA ASN A 210 33.66 7.95 -15.51
C ASN A 210 32.15 7.77 -15.77
N ARG A 211 31.34 7.53 -14.72
CA ARG A 211 29.89 7.32 -14.87
C ARG A 211 29.11 8.66 -14.87
N PRO A 212 28.20 8.92 -15.82
CA PRO A 212 27.38 10.14 -15.84
C PRO A 212 26.37 10.20 -14.68
N ARG A 213 26.18 11.40 -14.12
CA ARG A 213 25.24 11.72 -13.04
C ARG A 213 23.78 11.71 -13.53
N TYR A 214 22.84 11.37 -12.65
CA TYR A 214 21.40 11.39 -12.92
C TYR A 214 20.90 12.82 -13.18
N PHE A 215 20.09 12.99 -14.24
CA PHE A 215 19.44 14.25 -14.60
C PHE A 215 17.92 14.06 -14.62
N PRO A 216 17.18 14.59 -13.61
CA PRO A 216 15.74 14.37 -13.47
C PRO A 216 14.91 14.92 -14.65
N ASP A 217 15.43 15.90 -15.39
CA ASP A 217 14.74 16.51 -16.54
C ASP A 217 14.62 15.58 -17.77
N ARG A 218 15.36 14.45 -17.78
CA ARG A 218 15.36 13.49 -18.90
C ARG A 218 14.39 12.32 -18.72
N PHE A 219 13.77 12.17 -17.56
CA PHE A 219 12.78 11.13 -17.28
C PHE A 219 11.46 11.75 -16.77
N PRO A 220 10.76 12.52 -17.60
CA PRO A 220 9.46 13.05 -17.21
C PRO A 220 8.50 11.89 -16.88
N PRO A 221 7.65 12.02 -15.85
CA PRO A 221 6.70 10.98 -15.50
C PRO A 221 5.75 10.73 -16.69
N LEU A 222 5.74 9.49 -17.18
CA LEU A 222 4.82 9.06 -18.24
C LEU A 222 3.37 9.33 -17.81
N ARG A 223 2.68 10.23 -18.52
CA ARG A 223 1.22 10.41 -18.37
C ARG A 223 0.55 9.21 -19.03
N GLY A 224 -0.35 8.54 -18.32
CA GLY A 224 -1.03 7.30 -18.75
C GLY A 224 -1.99 7.41 -19.95
N HIS A 225 -1.84 8.42 -20.82
CA HIS A 225 -2.73 8.72 -21.95
C HIS A 225 -1.98 8.97 -23.27
N ASP A 226 -0.75 8.45 -23.44
CA ASP A 226 -0.10 8.51 -24.74
C ASP A 226 -0.67 7.45 -25.70
N SER A 227 -1.44 7.91 -26.69
CA SER A 227 -2.08 7.10 -27.73
C SER A 227 -1.08 6.47 -28.72
N SER A 228 0.21 6.82 -28.65
CA SER A 228 1.23 6.35 -29.60
C SER A 228 1.62 4.86 -29.41
N TYR A 229 1.15 4.19 -28.36
CA TYR A 229 1.45 2.77 -28.08
C TYR A 229 0.39 1.77 -28.60
N GLY A 230 -0.44 2.17 -29.57
CA GLY A 230 -1.28 1.25 -30.35
C GLY A 230 -0.51 0.34 -31.33
N ALA A 231 0.82 0.29 -31.26
CA ALA A 231 1.64 -0.55 -32.12
C ALA A 231 1.85 -1.94 -31.51
N ARG A 232 1.54 -2.96 -32.32
CA ARG A 232 1.64 -4.41 -32.09
C ARG A 232 2.75 -4.83 -31.10
N PRO A 233 2.51 -5.89 -30.31
CA PRO A 233 3.54 -6.45 -29.43
C PRO A 233 4.58 -7.16 -30.30
N THR A 234 5.59 -6.42 -30.76
CA THR A 234 6.86 -7.02 -31.14
C THR A 234 7.43 -7.58 -29.84
N ARG A 235 7.28 -8.90 -29.65
CA ARG A 235 7.97 -9.68 -28.62
C ARG A 235 9.46 -9.44 -28.84
N VAL A 236 10.02 -8.48 -28.12
CA VAL A 236 11.45 -8.47 -27.84
C VAL A 236 11.70 -9.75 -27.06
N ALA A 237 12.63 -10.58 -27.53
CA ALA A 237 13.01 -11.79 -26.84
C ALA A 237 13.36 -11.43 -25.39
N LEU A 238 12.54 -11.89 -24.45
CA LEU A 238 12.93 -11.94 -23.05
C LEU A 238 14.29 -12.67 -23.01
N LEU A 239 15.19 -12.19 -22.15
CA LEU A 239 16.33 -12.98 -21.69
C LEU A 239 15.88 -14.45 -21.56
N ASP A 240 16.61 -15.35 -22.22
CA ASP A 240 16.26 -16.76 -22.36
C ASP A 240 15.70 -17.33 -21.06
N ALA A 241 14.56 -18.02 -21.16
CA ALA A 241 13.91 -18.70 -20.05
C ALA A 241 14.79 -19.77 -19.36
N GLU A 242 16.01 -20.01 -19.86
CA GLU A 242 16.98 -20.97 -19.34
C GLU A 242 17.95 -20.40 -18.30
N THR A 243 18.01 -19.08 -18.09
CA THR A 243 18.81 -18.49 -16.99
C THR A 243 17.92 -17.62 -16.09
N PRO A 244 17.56 -18.09 -14.88
CA PRO A 244 16.77 -17.27 -13.95
C PRO A 244 17.53 -16.00 -13.60
N ALA A 245 16.84 -14.87 -13.57
CA ALA A 245 17.45 -13.62 -13.16
C ALA A 245 17.98 -13.74 -11.73
N PRO A 246 19.20 -13.24 -11.45
CA PRO A 246 19.76 -13.35 -10.13
C PRO A 246 18.89 -12.60 -9.10
N PRO A 247 18.97 -12.98 -7.81
CA PRO A 247 18.28 -12.27 -6.74
C PRO A 247 18.72 -10.81 -6.73
N SER A 248 17.77 -9.90 -6.53
CA SER A 248 18.05 -8.48 -6.27
C SER A 248 18.69 -8.35 -4.90
N ARG A 249 19.75 -7.53 -4.82
CA ARG A 249 20.44 -7.23 -3.57
C ARG A 249 20.61 -5.72 -3.38
N PRO A 250 20.81 -5.25 -2.14
CA PRO A 250 21.09 -3.85 -1.87
C PRO A 250 22.22 -3.28 -2.72
N GLU A 251 23.29 -4.05 -2.91
CA GLU A 251 24.44 -3.67 -3.75
C GLU A 251 24.09 -3.31 -5.20
N ASP A 252 23.02 -3.89 -5.76
CA ASP A 252 22.60 -3.62 -7.14
C ASP A 252 21.87 -2.27 -7.27
N TRP A 253 21.08 -1.88 -6.26
CA TRP A 253 20.21 -0.70 -6.31
C TRP A 253 20.67 0.49 -5.45
N TRP A 254 21.65 0.30 -4.56
CA TRP A 254 22.06 1.31 -3.56
C TRP A 254 22.44 2.66 -4.16
N GLU A 255 23.17 2.68 -5.28
CA GLU A 255 23.55 3.94 -5.93
C GLU A 255 22.34 4.69 -6.53
N TYR A 256 21.37 3.97 -7.11
CA TYR A 256 20.12 4.59 -7.58
C TYR A 256 19.31 5.14 -6.42
N PHE A 257 19.32 4.43 -5.29
CA PHE A 257 18.66 4.86 -4.08
C PHE A 257 19.24 6.18 -3.57
N LEU A 258 20.58 6.29 -3.45
CA LEU A 258 21.21 7.53 -3.02
C LEU A 258 20.91 8.68 -3.98
N ASP A 259 21.00 8.46 -5.30
CA ASP A 259 20.71 9.50 -6.29
C ASP A 259 19.25 9.96 -6.24
N ALA A 260 18.30 9.02 -6.15
CA ALA A 260 16.87 9.32 -6.06
C ALA A 260 16.52 10.04 -4.76
N ARG A 261 17.09 9.58 -3.64
CA ARG A 261 16.93 10.21 -2.33
C ARG A 261 17.42 11.65 -2.34
N MET A 262 18.63 11.89 -2.85
CA MET A 262 19.16 13.25 -2.96
C MET A 262 18.31 14.14 -3.88
N ALA A 263 17.86 13.61 -5.02
CA ALA A 263 17.03 14.35 -5.97
C ALA A 263 15.67 14.74 -5.38
N ASP A 264 15.05 13.88 -4.55
CA ASP A 264 13.76 14.14 -3.93
C ASP A 264 13.82 15.06 -2.70
N ILE A 265 14.94 15.02 -1.95
CA ILE A 265 15.18 15.84 -0.76
C ILE A 265 15.73 17.24 -1.13
N GLY A 266 16.40 17.35 -2.28
CA GLY A 266 17.10 18.55 -2.75
C GLY A 266 18.47 18.75 -2.08
N GLU A 267 19.34 19.59 -2.67
CA GLU A 267 20.63 19.95 -2.07
C GLU A 267 20.44 20.73 -0.76
N ASP A 268 21.37 20.59 0.18
CA ASP A 268 21.46 21.50 1.32
C ASP A 268 21.80 22.90 0.79
N HIS A 269 20.79 23.76 0.68
CA HIS A 269 21.05 25.20 0.65
C HIS A 269 21.50 25.60 2.06
N ALA A 270 22.77 25.36 2.35
CA ALA A 270 23.45 26.02 3.45
C ALA A 270 23.24 27.53 3.26
N SER A 271 22.43 28.11 4.15
CA SER A 271 22.20 29.55 4.18
C SER A 271 23.55 30.24 4.28
N THR A 272 23.82 31.07 3.27
CA THR A 272 24.99 31.95 3.18
C THR A 272 24.82 33.13 4.11
#